data_AF-A0A967MIR9-F1
#
_entry.id   AF-A0A967MIR9-F1
#
_cell.length_a   1.000
_cell.length_b   1.000
_cell.length_c   1.000
_cell.angle_alpha   90.00
_cell.angle_beta   90.00
_cell.angle_gamma   90.00
#
_symmetry.space_group_name_H-M   'P 1'
#
loop_
_entity.id
_entity.type
_entity.pdbx_description
1 polymer ?
#
loop_
_entity_poly.entity_id
_entity_poly.type
_entity_poly.pdbx_seq_one_letter_code
_entity_poly.pdbx_strand_id
1 'polypeptide(L)'
;MAVTGLREPGESNLGWVDPDGNVEIVHEPWAEELGDIHEVALSPDGRRAVASVHLAPNLAQTGDDEIWVFDLENRTANPIAFDAVTPVGWLGSDRIVYQTRVGG
;
A
#
# COMPACT_ATOMS: atom_id res chain seq x y z
N MET A 1 11.80 -9.50 -2.53
CA MET A 1 11.58 -8.45 -1.51
C MET A 1 10.67 -7.39 -2.13
N ALA A 2 9.68 -6.86 -1.41
CA ALA A 2 8.85 -5.77 -1.95
C ALA A 2 9.62 -4.45 -1.87
N VAL A 3 9.61 -3.67 -2.95
CA VAL A 3 10.30 -2.38 -3.03
C VAL A 3 9.32 -1.34 -3.53
N THR A 4 9.31 -0.19 -2.87
CA THR A 4 8.66 1.01 -3.39
C THR A 4 9.69 1.79 -4.19
N GLY A 5 9.36 2.08 -5.45
CA GLY A 5 10.19 2.89 -6.34
C GLY A 5 9.43 4.18 -6.66
N LEU A 6 10.01 5.34 -6.33
CA LEU A 6 9.48 6.64 -6.71
C LEU A 6 9.96 6.97 -8.13
N ARG A 7 9.02 7.20 -9.04
CA ARG A 7 9.27 8.01 -10.25
C ARG A 7 8.39 9.23 -10.10
N GLU A 8 9.01 10.39 -9.97
CA GLU A 8 8.31 11.67 -9.73
C GLU A 8 7.46 11.70 -8.41
N PRO A 9 7.18 12.88 -7.84
CA PRO A 9 6.26 12.99 -6.69
C PRO A 9 4.85 12.54 -7.13
N GLY A 10 4.23 11.61 -6.40
CA GLY A 10 2.88 11.11 -6.73
C GLY A 10 2.82 9.85 -7.59
N GLU A 11 3.94 9.25 -8.02
CA GLU A 11 3.92 7.91 -8.64
C GLU A 11 4.67 6.90 -7.76
N SER A 12 3.93 6.28 -6.84
CA SER A 12 4.45 5.20 -6.00
C SER A 12 4.09 3.84 -6.58
N ASN A 13 5.07 3.11 -7.11
CA ASN A 13 4.85 1.77 -7.63
C ASN A 13 5.11 0.69 -6.57
N LEU A 14 4.30 -0.38 -6.62
CA LEU A 14 4.56 -1.61 -5.88
C LEU A 14 5.29 -2.61 -6.79
N GLY A 15 6.56 -2.86 -6.47
CA GLY A 15 7.43 -3.76 -7.22
C GLY A 15 7.96 -4.93 -6.39
N TRP A 16 8.29 -6.03 -7.08
CA TRP A 16 9.19 -7.04 -6.58
C TRP A 16 10.62 -6.73 -7.01
N VAL A 17 11.57 -6.95 -6.11
CA VAL A 17 12.95 -7.19 -6.49
C VAL A 17 13.31 -8.63 -6.17
N ASP A 18 13.84 -9.33 -7.16
CA ASP A 18 14.39 -10.68 -6.97
C ASP A 18 15.75 -10.62 -6.25
N PRO A 19 16.29 -11.75 -5.77
CA PRO A 19 17.58 -11.77 -5.06
C PRO A 19 18.77 -11.29 -5.90
N ASP A 20 18.65 -11.34 -7.22
CA ASP A 20 19.68 -10.94 -8.17
C ASP A 20 19.59 -9.44 -8.50
N GLY A 21 18.57 -8.74 -7.98
CA GLY A 21 18.36 -7.31 -8.15
C GLY A 21 17.47 -6.95 -9.33
N ASN A 22 16.86 -7.92 -10.02
CA ASN A 22 15.92 -7.61 -11.09
C ASN A 22 14.60 -7.11 -10.50
N VAL A 23 14.14 -5.98 -11.02
CA VAL A 23 12.88 -5.36 -10.60
C VAL A 23 11.76 -5.79 -11.54
N GLU A 24 10.71 -6.36 -10.97
CA GLU A 24 9.43 -6.61 -11.63
C GLU A 24 8.39 -5.68 -11.01
N ILE A 25 7.79 -4.80 -11.80
CA ILE A 25 6.67 -3.99 -11.32
C ILE A 25 5.42 -4.87 -11.36
N VAL A 26 4.90 -5.17 -10.17
CA VAL A 26 3.75 -6.08 -9.99
C VAL A 26 2.45 -5.37 -10.36
N HIS A 27 2.47 -4.05 -10.30
CA HIS A 27 1.31 -3.23 -10.49
C HIS A 27 1.63 -1.81 -10.98
N GLU A 28 1.10 -1.42 -12.14
CA GLU A 28 1.34 -0.11 -12.78
C GLU A 28 0.13 0.84 -12.98
N PRO A 29 -1.16 0.47 -12.89
CA PRO A 29 -2.21 1.43 -13.27
C PRO A 29 -2.81 2.28 -12.13
N TRP A 30 -2.40 2.14 -10.86
CA TRP A 30 -3.05 2.88 -9.75
C TRP A 30 -2.12 3.81 -8.97
N ALA A 31 -0.81 3.73 -9.19
CA ALA A 31 0.16 4.56 -8.50
C ALA A 31 -0.08 6.06 -8.76
N GLU A 32 -0.34 6.42 -10.03
CA GLU A 32 -0.63 7.81 -10.42
C GLU A 32 -1.93 8.35 -9.81
N GLU A 33 -2.91 7.49 -9.51
CA GLU A 33 -4.20 7.91 -8.97
C GLU A 33 -4.23 7.89 -7.44
N LEU A 34 -3.66 6.86 -6.81
CA LEU A 34 -3.76 6.64 -5.37
C LEU A 34 -2.92 7.61 -4.53
N GLY A 35 -1.86 8.21 -5.07
CA GLY A 35 -0.96 9.10 -4.32
C GLY A 35 0.27 8.39 -3.74
N ASP A 36 0.79 8.91 -2.62
CA ASP A 36 2.09 8.48 -2.10
C ASP A 36 1.98 7.27 -1.17
N ILE A 37 2.74 6.21 -1.45
CA ILE A 37 2.80 5.01 -0.59
C ILE A 37 3.94 5.18 0.41
N HIS A 38 3.61 5.23 1.71
CA HIS A 38 4.59 5.46 2.76
C HIS A 38 5.13 4.19 3.41
N GLU A 39 4.30 3.16 3.52
CA GLU A 39 4.66 1.92 4.19
C GLU A 39 3.99 0.74 3.51
N VAL A 40 4.70 -0.39 3.40
CA VAL A 40 4.19 -1.62 2.80
C VAL A 40 4.57 -2.80 3.70
N ALA A 41 3.60 -3.65 4.01
CA ALA A 41 3.85 -4.93 4.67
C ALA A 41 3.23 -6.08 3.86
N LEU A 42 4.02 -7.12 3.62
CA LEU A 42 3.57 -8.32 2.92
C LEU A 42 2.91 -9.30 3.90
N SER A 43 1.83 -9.95 3.48
CA SER A 43 1.26 -11.06 4.23
C SER A 43 2.27 -12.22 4.31
N PRO A 44 2.30 -13.01 5.39
CA PRO A 44 3.22 -14.14 5.52
C PRO A 44 3.10 -15.18 4.40
N ASP A 45 1.94 -15.30 3.77
CA ASP A 45 1.71 -16.19 2.61
C ASP A 45 2.16 -15.59 1.27
N GLY A 46 2.60 -14.33 1.25
CA GLY A 46 3.07 -13.61 0.07
C GLY A 46 1.99 -13.24 -0.93
N ARG A 47 0.71 -13.51 -0.65
CA ARG A 47 -0.40 -13.29 -1.61
C ARG A 47 -0.97 -11.89 -1.56
N ARG A 48 -0.78 -11.18 -0.45
CA ARG A 48 -1.36 -9.86 -0.20
C ARG A 48 -0.30 -8.89 0.30
N ALA A 49 -0.46 -7.63 -0.02
CA ALA A 49 0.26 -6.54 0.63
C ALA A 49 -0.75 -5.60 1.30
N VAL A 50 -0.34 -4.99 2.41
CA VAL A 50 -1.05 -3.86 2.99
C VAL A 50 -0.14 -2.64 2.87
N ALA A 51 -0.70 -1.49 2.55
CA ALA A 51 0.04 -0.25 2.51
C ALA A 51 -0.71 0.90 3.18
N SER A 52 0.04 1.83 3.75
CA SER A 52 -0.45 3.16 4.07
C SER A 52 -0.22 4.06 2.86
N VAL A 53 -1.30 4.71 2.41
CA VAL A 53 -1.34 5.53 1.21
C VAL A 53 -1.83 6.91 1.59
N HIS A 54 -1.04 7.93 1.28
CA HIS A 54 -1.45 9.31 1.34
C HIS A 54 -2.16 9.65 0.03
N LEU A 55 -3.48 9.82 0.09
CA LEU A 55 -4.26 9.95 -1.12
C LEU A 55 -3.92 11.21 -1.90
N ALA A 56 -3.90 11.11 -3.23
CA ALA A 56 -3.83 12.28 -4.07
C ALA A 56 -5.00 13.24 -3.76
N PRO A 57 -4.80 14.58 -3.80
CA PRO A 57 -5.81 15.55 -3.35
C PRO A 57 -7.18 15.44 -4.05
N ASN A 58 -7.22 14.88 -5.25
CA ASN A 58 -8.44 14.65 -6.03
C ASN A 58 -9.20 13.37 -5.65
N LEU A 59 -8.59 12.47 -4.87
CA LEU A 59 -9.21 11.23 -4.38
C LEU A 59 -9.54 11.25 -2.88
N ALA A 60 -8.89 12.12 -2.09
CA ALA A 60 -9.10 12.20 -0.65
C ALA A 60 -10.57 12.55 -0.32
N GLN A 61 -11.31 11.58 0.24
CA GLN A 61 -12.71 11.79 0.65
C GLN A 61 -12.83 12.30 2.09
N THR A 62 -11.99 11.81 2.99
CA THR A 62 -11.93 12.19 4.42
C THR A 62 -10.60 11.71 4.98
N GLY A 63 -9.76 12.64 5.45
CA GLY A 63 -8.43 12.30 5.94
C GLY A 63 -7.42 12.14 4.81
N ASP A 64 -6.16 12.41 5.13
CA ASP A 64 -5.09 12.39 4.15
C ASP A 64 -4.52 10.98 3.92
N ASP A 65 -4.67 10.07 4.90
CA ASP A 65 -4.04 8.74 4.92
C ASP A 65 -5.07 7.60 5.00
N GLU A 66 -4.97 6.63 4.08
CA GLU A 66 -5.78 5.43 4.01
C GLU A 66 -4.95 4.15 4.11
N ILE A 67 -5.56 3.06 4.57
CA ILE A 67 -4.98 1.72 4.46
C ILE A 67 -5.59 0.97 3.28
N TRP A 68 -4.72 0.47 2.42
CA TRP A 68 -5.08 -0.30 1.25
C TRP A 68 -4.58 -1.73 1.35
N VAL A 69 -5.39 -2.68 0.89
CA VAL A 69 -4.99 -4.08 0.72
C VAL A 69 -4.90 -4.40 -0.76
N PHE A 70 -3.75 -4.91 -1.17
CA PHE A 70 -3.44 -5.34 -2.52
C PHE A 70 -3.46 -6.86 -2.56
N ASP A 71 -4.33 -7.42 -3.39
CA ASP A 71 -4.28 -8.81 -3.81
C ASP A 71 -3.29 -8.92 -4.98
N LEU A 72 -2.17 -9.60 -4.76
CA LEU A 72 -1.07 -9.68 -5.71
C LEU A 72 -1.29 -10.76 -6.77
N GLU A 73 -2.12 -11.76 -6.46
CA GLU A 73 -2.48 -12.84 -7.38
C GLU A 73 -3.52 -12.34 -8.39
N ASN A 74 -4.59 -11.71 -7.89
CA ASN A 74 -5.68 -11.18 -8.70
C ASN A 74 -5.42 -9.78 -9.22
N ARG A 75 -4.34 -9.13 -8.78
CA ARG A 75 -3.99 -7.74 -9.14
C ARG A 75 -5.17 -6.80 -8.89
N THR A 76 -5.68 -6.80 -7.65
CA THR A 76 -6.74 -5.89 -7.19
C THR A 76 -6.29 -5.12 -5.95
N ALA A 77 -6.79 -3.89 -5.75
CA ALA A 77 -6.59 -3.14 -4.51
C ALA A 77 -7.88 -2.56 -4.01
N ASN A 78 -8.04 -2.56 -2.68
CA ASN A 78 -9.24 -2.08 -2.03
C ASN A 78 -8.86 -1.28 -0.77
N PRO A 79 -9.49 -0.13 -0.52
CA PRO A 79 -9.35 0.59 0.74
C PRO A 79 -10.06 -0.20 1.85
N ILE A 80 -9.47 -0.25 3.04
CA ILE A 80 -10.02 -0.99 4.19
C ILE A 80 -10.18 -0.13 5.46
N ALA A 81 -9.49 1.01 5.56
CA ALA A 81 -9.61 1.94 6.68
C ALA A 81 -9.24 3.36 6.26
N PHE A 82 -9.94 4.33 6.85
CA PHE A 82 -9.75 5.77 6.65
C PHE A 82 -9.18 6.41 7.92
N ASP A 83 -8.53 7.57 7.81
CA ASP A 83 -7.85 8.25 8.93
C ASP A 83 -6.86 7.35 9.68
N ALA A 84 -6.19 6.49 8.91
CA ALA A 84 -5.24 5.55 9.48
C ALA A 84 -3.86 6.19 9.65
N VAL A 85 -3.11 5.69 10.61
CA VAL A 85 -1.74 6.10 10.88
C VAL A 85 -0.85 4.87 10.90
N THR A 86 0.37 5.06 10.41
CA THR A 86 1.43 4.06 10.46
C THR A 86 1.82 3.75 11.92
N PRO A 87 2.32 2.53 12.23
CA PRO A 87 2.66 1.45 11.30
C PRO A 87 1.48 0.56 10.86
N VAL A 88 1.59 -0.04 9.67
CA VAL A 88 0.74 -1.17 9.23
C VAL A 88 1.47 -2.50 9.25
N GLY A 89 0.77 -3.57 9.61
CA GLY A 89 1.35 -4.91 9.62
C GLY A 89 0.33 -6.03 9.59
N TRP A 90 0.83 -7.27 9.49
CA TRP A 90 0.02 -8.48 9.48
C TRP A 90 0.12 -9.24 10.79
N LEU A 91 -1.01 -9.78 11.25
CA LEU A 91 -1.09 -10.78 12.32
C LEU A 91 -1.55 -12.11 11.71
N GLY A 92 -0.59 -12.98 11.37
CA GLY A 92 -0.87 -14.15 10.54
C GLY A 92 -1.18 -13.75 9.09
N SER A 93 -1.83 -14.62 8.33
CA SER A 93 -2.10 -14.40 6.88
C SER A 93 -3.44 -13.74 6.57
N ASP A 94 -4.27 -13.47 7.60
CA ASP A 94 -5.66 -13.08 7.43
C ASP A 94 -6.05 -11.80 8.15
N ARG A 95 -5.23 -11.30 9.09
CA ARG A 95 -5.54 -10.12 9.88
C ARG A 95 -4.49 -9.03 9.71
N ILE A 96 -4.97 -7.79 9.67
CA ILE A 96 -4.14 -6.60 9.56
C ILE A 96 -4.22 -5.86 10.90
N VAL A 97 -3.07 -5.37 11.34
CA VAL A 97 -2.93 -4.49 12.50
C VAL A 97 -2.57 -3.11 11.97
N TYR A 98 -3.34 -2.11 12.38
CA TYR A 98 -3.14 -0.72 12.02
C TYR A 98 -3.59 0.17 13.18
N GLN A 99 -3.17 1.44 13.15
CA GLN A 99 -3.63 2.46 14.07
C GLN A 99 -4.56 3.43 13.32
N THR A 100 -5.54 4.00 14.02
CA THR A 100 -6.42 5.06 13.50
C THR A 100 -6.40 6.25 14.45
N ARG A 101 -6.60 7.46 13.91
CA ARG A 101 -6.88 8.64 14.73
C ARG A 101 -8.34 8.60 15.15
N VAL A 102 -8.61 8.42 16.44
CA VAL A 102 -9.94 8.70 16.98
C VAL A 102 -10.07 10.21 17.13
N GLY A 103 -11.03 10.80 16.43
CA GLY A 103 -11.27 12.26 16.43
C GLY A 103 -11.36 12.84 17.85
N GLY A 104 -10.76 14.02 18.03
CA GLY A 104 -10.89 14.86 19.22
C GLY A 104 -12.06 15.83 19.12
#